data_AF-A0A4Q8UM89-F1
#
_entry.id   AF-A0A4Q8UM89-F1
#
_cell.length_a   1.000
_cell.length_b   1.000
_cell.length_c   1.000
_cell.angle_alpha   90.00
_cell.angle_beta   90.00
_cell.angle_gamma   90.00
#
_symmetry.space_group_name_H-M   'P 1'
#
loop_
_entity.id
_entity.type
_entity.pdbx_description
1 polymer ?
#
loop_
_entity_poly.entity_id
_entity_poly.type
_entity_poly.pdbx_seq_one_letter_code
_entity_poly.pdbx_strand_id
1 'polypeptide(L)'
;MTTDNLAQASSSKIEGFLSYAHESDSFLNLAEPLHRDLVRVIKLRSNRDIEIFRDRADIKWGDRWKATIDNGLTNASVLFVIATTHYLASSNCRDEFLDFLNAAKSSNLSGARRLILPIMPMAAPTVFTIDSEDEIAQEIAEIQFELIEDAVVAGQGSPEWKRALIKLADRFIEVVTLAEAQAAAAAVQAEAEEEAKHAKAVAPGNEGAAEAEAEAADEPGLFEAIENLEHDFRDMTGLTEKMSGLMTTVVEPMKTVDFGSAASAKEMNAKFARLAKKMTPDSRAIGETGRALRDKANAMDVSIRHLVRMAKDHEGPIEEGVRGFLGGAKTSLAGTEDVADMMDGLLTSMAPAEAASSLMRTALKPMRTGIVAFSDSVRVIHKWGPELLD
;
A
#
# COMPACT_ATOMS: atom_id res chain seq x y z
N MET A 1 -9.34 48.58 -5.66
CA MET A 1 -8.70 47.28 -5.43
C MET A 1 -8.40 47.19 -3.95
N THR A 2 -9.39 46.67 -3.21
CA THR A 2 -9.42 46.60 -1.75
C THR A 2 -8.58 45.42 -1.28
N THR A 3 -7.95 45.60 -0.13
CA THR A 3 -7.07 44.68 0.60
C THR A 3 -7.72 43.34 1.03
N ASP A 4 -8.94 43.05 0.60
CA ASP A 4 -9.70 41.82 0.88
C ASP A 4 -9.37 40.64 -0.05
N ASN A 5 -8.77 40.87 -1.21
CA ASN A 5 -8.45 39.79 -2.17
C ASN A 5 -7.21 38.95 -1.78
N LEU A 6 -6.49 39.31 -0.71
CA LEU A 6 -5.34 38.54 -0.22
C LEU A 6 -5.70 37.55 0.90
N ALA A 7 -6.88 37.66 1.50
CA ALA A 7 -7.33 36.77 2.57
C ALA A 7 -8.19 35.60 2.07
N GLN A 8 -8.61 35.62 0.80
CA GLN A 8 -9.45 34.58 0.18
C GLN A 8 -8.67 33.61 -0.73
N ALA A 9 -7.34 33.63 -0.66
CA ALA A 9 -6.47 32.68 -1.34
C ALA A 9 -5.66 31.89 -0.31
N SER A 10 -6.30 30.94 0.39
CA SER A 10 -5.72 29.72 0.96
C SER A 10 -6.65 29.14 2.03
N SER A 11 -7.46 28.17 1.64
CA SER A 11 -7.99 27.19 2.59
C SER A 11 -8.16 25.84 1.89
N SER A 12 -7.15 25.42 1.10
CA SER A 12 -7.02 24.00 0.82
C SER A 12 -6.63 23.34 2.14
N LYS A 13 -7.57 22.60 2.73
CA LYS A 13 -7.36 21.95 4.02
C LYS A 13 -6.46 20.76 3.75
N ILE A 14 -5.22 20.79 4.24
CA ILE A 14 -4.34 19.63 4.08
C ILE A 14 -4.68 18.64 5.17
N GLU A 15 -4.90 17.40 4.77
CA GLU A 15 -5.12 16.31 5.71
C GLU A 15 -3.91 15.38 5.71
N GLY A 16 -3.61 14.82 6.87
CA GLY A 16 -2.55 13.84 7.02
C GLY A 16 -3.02 12.71 7.91
N PHE A 17 -2.37 11.55 7.81
CA PHE A 17 -2.60 10.45 8.71
C PHE A 17 -1.29 9.89 9.20
N LEU A 18 -1.14 9.78 10.52
CA LEU A 18 0.02 9.20 11.17
C LEU A 18 -0.26 7.74 11.48
N SER A 19 0.27 6.84 10.64
CA SER A 19 0.22 5.40 10.86
C SER A 19 1.45 4.92 11.63
N TYR A 20 1.24 4.11 12.67
CA TYR A 20 2.28 3.59 13.55
C TYR A 20 1.80 2.34 14.29
N ALA A 21 2.75 1.46 14.63
CA ALA A 21 2.46 0.31 15.49
C ALA A 21 2.47 0.72 16.98
N HIS A 22 1.36 0.46 17.69
CA HIS A 22 1.24 0.72 19.13
C HIS A 22 2.35 0.05 19.96
N GLU A 23 2.79 -1.16 19.57
CA GLU A 23 3.87 -1.86 20.27
C GLU A 23 5.18 -1.07 20.23
N SER A 24 5.53 -0.48 19.08
CA SER A 24 6.72 0.38 19.00
C SER A 24 6.53 1.66 19.79
N ASP A 25 5.36 2.27 19.69
CA ASP A 25 5.09 3.54 20.36
C ASP A 25 5.04 3.41 21.90
N SER A 26 4.65 2.25 22.42
CA SER A 26 4.71 1.95 23.86
C SER A 26 6.12 2.10 24.44
N PHE A 27 7.14 1.84 23.62
CA PHE A 27 8.54 2.02 23.98
C PHE A 27 9.05 3.41 23.59
N LEU A 28 8.81 3.83 22.34
CA LEU A 28 9.36 5.05 21.78
C LEU A 28 8.69 6.33 22.31
N ASN A 29 7.42 6.26 22.72
CA ASN A 29 6.57 7.40 23.10
C ASN A 29 6.68 8.56 22.09
N LEU A 30 6.50 8.22 20.80
CA LEU A 30 6.88 9.07 19.67
C LEU A 30 5.67 9.67 18.95
N ALA A 31 4.57 8.95 18.80
CA ALA A 31 3.46 9.34 17.94
C ALA A 31 2.79 10.65 18.39
N GLU A 32 2.43 10.78 19.67
CA GLU A 32 1.84 12.03 20.22
C GLU A 32 2.76 13.24 20.09
N PRO A 33 4.02 13.20 20.58
CA PRO A 33 4.90 14.36 20.47
C PRO A 33 5.20 14.74 19.02
N LEU A 34 5.44 13.74 18.16
CA LEU A 34 5.71 13.96 16.75
C LEU A 34 4.53 14.65 16.08
N HIS A 35 3.32 14.12 16.26
CA HIS A 35 2.09 14.73 15.75
C HIS A 35 1.94 16.18 16.20
N ARG A 36 1.91 16.41 17.52
CA ARG A 36 1.68 17.73 18.11
C ARG A 36 2.69 18.76 17.62
N ASP A 37 3.97 18.40 17.64
CA ASP A 37 5.03 19.35 17.32
C ASP A 37 5.19 19.55 15.81
N LEU A 38 4.98 18.51 14.99
CA LEU A 38 5.03 18.62 13.53
C LEU A 38 3.92 19.51 12.98
N VAL A 39 2.68 19.37 13.46
CA VAL A 39 1.56 20.26 13.09
C VAL A 39 1.91 21.72 13.35
N ARG A 40 2.51 22.03 14.51
CA ARG A 40 2.94 23.38 14.86
C ARG A 40 4.04 23.89 13.93
N VAL A 41 5.04 23.07 13.63
CA VAL A 41 6.15 23.46 12.75
C VAL A 41 5.65 23.70 11.33
N ILE A 42 4.77 22.85 10.80
CA ILE A 42 4.14 23.04 9.47
C ILE A 42 3.36 24.36 9.44
N LYS A 43 2.52 24.64 10.46
CA LYS A 43 1.77 25.89 10.55
C LYS A 43 2.71 27.11 10.61
N LEU A 44 3.78 27.04 11.41
CA LEU A 44 4.78 28.11 11.51
C LEU A 44 5.51 28.37 10.19
N ARG A 45 5.79 27.32 9.40
CA ARG A 45 6.57 27.43 8.17
C ARG A 45 5.75 27.81 6.94
N SER A 46 4.51 27.34 6.84
CA SER A 46 3.69 27.50 5.66
C SER A 46 2.47 28.41 5.86
N ASN A 47 2.14 28.75 7.12
CA ASN A 47 0.88 29.39 7.52
C ASN A 47 -0.39 28.58 7.17
N ARG A 48 -0.25 27.34 6.70
CA ARG A 48 -1.37 26.46 6.33
C ARG A 48 -1.89 25.70 7.54
N ASP A 49 -3.21 25.57 7.63
CA ASP A 49 -3.83 24.68 8.59
C ASP A 49 -3.78 23.24 8.07
N ILE A 50 -3.27 22.36 8.93
CA ILE A 50 -3.15 20.92 8.66
C ILE A 50 -3.87 20.17 9.76
N GLU A 51 -4.67 19.19 9.35
CA GLU A 51 -5.26 18.21 10.27
C GLU A 51 -4.59 16.86 10.05
N ILE A 52 -3.71 16.47 10.98
CA ILE A 52 -3.14 15.12 10.99
C ILE A 52 -3.99 14.27 11.91
N PHE A 53 -4.61 13.22 11.37
CA PHE A 53 -5.32 12.21 12.14
C PHE A 53 -4.35 11.18 12.68
N ARG A 54 -4.68 10.63 13.85
CA ARG A 54 -3.90 9.60 14.51
C ARG A 54 -4.85 8.59 15.13
N ASP A 55 -4.44 7.33 15.13
CA ASP A 55 -5.08 6.22 15.84
C ASP A 55 -6.43 5.80 15.22
N ARG A 56 -6.70 4.49 15.27
CA ARG A 56 -7.78 3.82 14.54
C ARG A 56 -9.09 3.71 15.30
N ALA A 57 -9.17 4.26 16.52
CA ALA A 57 -10.28 3.95 17.41
C ALA A 57 -11.66 4.22 16.77
N ASP A 58 -11.82 5.24 15.91
CA ASP A 58 -13.16 5.63 15.43
C ASP A 58 -13.29 6.12 13.97
N ILE A 59 -12.24 6.04 13.12
CA ILE A 59 -12.31 6.63 11.77
C ILE A 59 -11.94 5.63 10.68
N LYS A 60 -12.90 5.35 9.79
CA LYS A 60 -12.69 4.69 8.48
C LYS A 60 -11.88 5.61 7.56
N TRP A 61 -10.62 5.83 7.89
CA TRP A 61 -9.74 6.76 7.17
C TRP A 61 -9.53 6.35 5.71
N GLY A 62 -9.56 5.04 5.44
CA GLY A 62 -9.42 4.43 4.11
C GLY A 62 -10.27 5.08 3.00
N ASP A 63 -11.49 5.50 3.31
CA ASP A 63 -12.39 6.07 2.29
C ASP A 63 -12.18 7.56 2.07
N ARG A 64 -11.71 8.27 3.11
CA ARG A 64 -11.53 9.73 3.04
C ARG A 64 -10.32 10.10 2.19
N TRP A 65 -9.18 9.42 2.35
CA TRP A 65 -8.00 9.79 1.56
C TRP A 65 -8.09 9.31 0.11
N LYS A 66 -8.85 8.25 -0.22
CA LYS A 66 -9.17 7.85 -1.61
C LYS A 66 -9.81 9.00 -2.38
N ALA A 67 -10.90 9.55 -1.82
CA ALA A 67 -11.58 10.73 -2.38
C ALA A 67 -10.67 11.96 -2.44
N THR A 68 -9.66 12.02 -1.57
CA THR A 68 -8.75 13.17 -1.48
C THR A 68 -7.64 13.10 -2.54
N ILE A 69 -7.05 11.92 -2.78
CA ILE A 69 -6.04 11.73 -3.83
C ILE A 69 -6.65 11.95 -5.21
N ASP A 70 -7.88 11.50 -5.44
CA ASP A 70 -8.54 11.63 -6.74
C ASP A 70 -9.01 13.06 -7.04
N ASN A 71 -9.40 13.84 -6.02
CA ASN A 71 -9.97 15.17 -6.22
C ASN A 71 -8.95 16.31 -6.26
N GLY A 72 -7.65 16.01 -6.18
CA GLY A 72 -6.49 16.84 -6.63
C GLY A 72 -6.35 18.29 -6.15
N LEU A 73 -7.36 19.14 -6.29
CA LEU A 73 -7.27 20.59 -6.12
C LEU A 73 -7.56 21.11 -4.71
N THR A 74 -8.32 20.40 -3.88
CA THR A 74 -8.87 21.02 -2.65
C THR A 74 -8.25 20.47 -1.36
N ASN A 75 -7.85 19.21 -1.34
CA ASN A 75 -7.30 18.54 -0.17
C ASN A 75 -6.24 17.55 -0.69
N ALA A 76 -4.99 17.63 -0.26
CA ALA A 76 -4.02 16.55 -0.44
C ALA A 76 -4.00 15.73 0.86
N SER A 77 -4.01 14.40 0.75
CA SER A 77 -3.85 13.50 1.89
C SER A 77 -2.42 12.97 1.93
N VAL A 78 -1.73 13.14 3.05
CA VAL A 78 -0.38 12.63 3.25
C VAL A 78 -0.38 11.48 4.27
N LEU A 79 0.27 10.37 3.93
CA LEU A 79 0.48 9.26 4.86
C LEU A 79 1.85 9.39 5.53
N PHE A 80 1.88 9.70 6.81
CA PHE A 80 3.08 9.63 7.64
C PHE A 80 3.21 8.22 8.23
N VAL A 81 4.34 7.56 7.99
CA VAL A 81 4.57 6.16 8.43
C VAL A 81 5.68 6.13 9.45
N ILE A 82 5.41 5.74 10.71
CA ILE A 82 6.50 5.43 11.66
C ILE A 82 7.02 4.03 11.34
N ALA A 83 8.05 3.99 10.50
CA ALA A 83 8.60 2.77 9.89
C ALA A 83 9.47 1.99 10.90
N THR A 84 8.85 1.01 11.57
CA THR A 84 9.53 0.08 12.49
C THR A 84 9.31 -1.37 12.08
N THR A 85 10.06 -2.30 12.68
CA THR A 85 9.80 -3.73 12.47
C THR A 85 8.42 -4.17 12.98
N HIS A 86 7.90 -3.59 14.06
CA HIS A 86 6.53 -3.88 14.51
C HIS A 86 5.48 -3.28 13.57
N TYR A 87 5.78 -2.20 12.83
CA TYR A 87 4.91 -1.69 11.76
C TYR A 87 4.69 -2.77 10.70
N LEU A 88 5.77 -3.42 10.24
CA LEU A 88 5.70 -4.49 9.26
C LEU A 88 4.97 -5.75 9.79
N ALA A 89 4.97 -5.96 11.10
CA ALA A 89 4.26 -7.07 11.74
C ALA A 89 2.77 -6.77 12.02
N SER A 90 2.37 -5.49 12.02
CA SER A 90 1.00 -5.07 12.33
C SER A 90 0.11 -5.14 11.08
N SER A 91 -0.81 -6.10 11.05
CA SER A 91 -1.75 -6.28 9.93
C SER A 91 -2.51 -5.01 9.57
N ASN A 92 -2.98 -4.26 10.58
CA ASN A 92 -3.72 -3.02 10.34
C ASN A 92 -2.82 -1.93 9.71
N CYS A 93 -1.53 -1.87 10.06
CA CYS A 93 -0.59 -0.90 9.49
C CYS A 93 -0.25 -1.27 8.06
N ARG A 94 -0.19 -2.58 7.77
CA ARG A 94 -0.04 -3.09 6.40
C ARG A 94 -1.24 -2.73 5.53
N ASP A 95 -2.46 -2.93 6.05
CA ASP A 95 -3.70 -2.57 5.36
C ASP A 95 -3.72 -1.10 4.95
N GLU A 96 -3.39 -0.20 5.90
CA GLU A 96 -3.36 1.25 5.66
C GLU A 96 -2.34 1.64 4.60
N PHE A 97 -1.15 1.05 4.67
CA PHE A 97 -0.07 1.34 3.74
C PHE A 97 -0.41 0.89 2.32
N LEU A 98 -0.86 -0.36 2.17
CA LEU A 98 -1.19 -0.95 0.87
C LEU A 98 -2.41 -0.27 0.25
N ASP A 99 -3.42 0.04 1.07
CA ASP A 99 -4.55 0.84 0.60
C ASP A 99 -4.06 2.17 0.04
N PHE A 100 -3.27 2.93 0.83
CA PHE A 100 -2.71 4.23 0.42
C PHE A 100 -1.92 4.13 -0.88
N LEU A 101 -1.00 3.17 -0.92
CA LEU A 101 -0.12 2.94 -2.05
C LEU A 101 -0.93 2.62 -3.32
N ASN A 102 -1.93 1.75 -3.23
CA ASN A 102 -2.70 1.34 -4.40
C ASN A 102 -3.59 2.46 -4.94
N ALA A 103 -4.25 3.28 -4.10
CA ALA A 103 -4.95 4.42 -4.67
C ALA A 103 -4.02 5.55 -5.12
N ALA A 104 -2.84 5.71 -4.51
CA ALA A 104 -1.81 6.58 -5.08
C ALA A 104 -1.39 6.09 -6.48
N LYS A 105 -1.24 4.77 -6.68
CA LYS A 105 -0.94 4.14 -7.99
C LYS A 105 -2.08 4.28 -9.00
N SER A 106 -3.34 4.22 -8.56
CA SER A 106 -4.51 4.36 -9.45
C SER A 106 -4.90 5.82 -9.72
N SER A 107 -4.29 6.78 -9.04
CA SER A 107 -4.62 8.20 -9.21
C SER A 107 -4.01 8.78 -10.47
N ASN A 108 -4.67 9.79 -11.04
CA ASN A 108 -4.14 10.55 -12.18
C ASN A 108 -3.00 11.51 -11.75
N LEU A 109 -2.71 11.57 -10.45
CA LEU A 109 -1.68 12.44 -9.89
C LEU A 109 -0.30 11.79 -10.02
N SER A 110 0.45 12.23 -11.03
CA SER A 110 1.81 11.75 -11.28
C SER A 110 2.70 11.92 -10.04
N GLY A 111 3.18 10.83 -9.46
CA GLY A 111 4.03 10.88 -8.28
C GLY A 111 3.29 10.93 -6.94
N ALA A 112 1.99 10.61 -6.90
CA ALA A 112 1.22 10.45 -5.66
C ALA A 112 1.88 9.51 -4.63
N ARG A 113 2.72 8.55 -5.05
CA ARG A 113 3.58 7.74 -4.16
C ARG A 113 4.43 8.60 -3.21
N ARG A 114 4.80 9.83 -3.58
CA ARG A 114 5.56 10.78 -2.75
C ARG A 114 4.76 11.36 -1.58
N LEU A 115 3.43 11.21 -1.59
CA LEU A 115 2.56 11.56 -0.46
C LEU A 115 2.64 10.55 0.69
N ILE A 116 3.41 9.47 0.52
CA ILE A 116 3.85 8.63 1.62
C ILE A 116 5.16 9.22 2.15
N LEU A 117 5.18 9.56 3.44
CA LEU A 117 6.32 10.11 4.17
C LEU A 117 6.76 9.15 5.27
N PRO A 118 7.67 8.21 4.96
CA PRO A 118 8.19 7.30 5.96
C PRO A 118 9.18 8.00 6.89
N ILE A 119 9.03 7.75 8.18
CA ILE A 119 9.81 8.28 9.30
C ILE A 119 10.40 7.08 10.03
N MET A 120 11.71 6.93 9.96
CA MET A 120 12.42 5.82 10.60
C MET A 120 12.97 6.30 11.95
N PRO A 121 12.39 5.83 13.08
CA PRO A 121 12.84 6.28 14.39
C PRO A 121 14.19 5.67 14.80
N MET A 122 14.56 4.53 14.24
CA MET A 122 15.79 3.79 14.54
C MET A 122 16.28 3.12 13.25
N ALA A 123 17.57 3.17 12.97
CA ALA A 123 18.11 2.57 11.76
C ALA A 123 17.89 1.04 11.73
N ALA A 124 17.26 0.55 10.67
CA ALA A 124 17.08 -0.88 10.42
C ALA A 124 17.53 -1.24 8.98
N PRO A 125 18.82 -1.05 8.65
CA PRO A 125 19.34 -1.12 7.27
C PRO A 125 19.34 -2.53 6.68
N THR A 126 19.02 -3.57 7.44
CA THR A 126 18.85 -4.95 6.94
C THR A 126 17.39 -5.31 6.67
N VAL A 127 16.46 -4.43 7.05
CA VAL A 127 15.01 -4.64 6.93
C VAL A 127 14.46 -3.75 5.82
N PHE A 128 14.68 -2.45 5.93
CA PHE A 128 14.20 -1.46 4.95
C PHE A 128 15.26 -1.24 3.89
N THR A 129 15.21 -2.07 2.84
CA THR A 129 16.16 -2.05 1.72
C THR A 129 15.42 -2.27 0.41
N ILE A 130 15.98 -1.81 -0.71
CA ILE A 130 15.40 -2.06 -2.04
C ILE A 130 15.36 -3.56 -2.41
N ASP A 131 16.23 -4.37 -1.78
CA ASP A 131 16.28 -5.82 -1.93
C ASP A 131 15.42 -6.54 -0.86
N SER A 132 14.57 -5.79 -0.14
CA SER A 132 13.66 -6.38 0.84
C SER A 132 12.71 -7.34 0.16
N GLU A 133 12.47 -8.46 0.82
CA GLU A 133 11.46 -9.41 0.38
C GLU A 133 10.05 -8.99 0.84
N ASP A 134 9.93 -8.15 1.87
CA ASP A 134 8.68 -7.52 2.30
C ASP A 134 8.40 -6.29 1.44
N GLU A 135 7.22 -6.25 0.80
CA GLU A 135 6.80 -5.18 -0.12
C GLU A 135 6.82 -3.80 0.56
N ILE A 136 6.26 -3.69 1.76
CA ILE A 136 6.12 -2.40 2.43
C ILE A 136 7.51 -1.87 2.79
N ALA A 137 8.41 -2.75 3.22
CA ALA A 137 9.78 -2.37 3.52
C ALA A 137 10.56 -1.96 2.26
N GLN A 138 10.31 -2.63 1.13
CA GLN A 138 10.87 -2.28 -0.18
C GLN A 138 10.35 -0.91 -0.65
N GLU A 139 9.03 -0.71 -0.64
CA GLU A 139 8.36 0.54 -1.02
C GLU A 139 8.83 1.72 -0.14
N ILE A 140 8.95 1.53 1.18
CA ILE A 140 9.52 2.54 2.09
C ILE A 140 10.97 2.89 1.72
N ALA A 141 11.78 1.89 1.33
CA ALA A 141 13.15 2.12 0.90
C ALA A 141 13.23 2.87 -0.44
N GLU A 142 12.34 2.56 -1.38
CA GLU A 142 12.25 3.24 -2.69
C GLU A 142 11.79 4.70 -2.59
N ILE A 143 10.77 4.97 -1.76
CA ILE A 143 10.22 6.32 -1.54
C ILE A 143 11.23 7.23 -0.80
N GLN A 144 12.24 6.63 -0.17
CA GLN A 144 13.20 7.22 0.76
C GLN A 144 12.54 7.67 2.08
N PHE A 145 13.16 7.32 3.21
CA PHE A 145 12.65 7.62 4.54
C PHE A 145 13.49 8.67 5.25
N GLU A 146 12.90 9.35 6.23
CA GLU A 146 13.62 10.24 7.14
C GLU A 146 14.07 9.50 8.40
N LEU A 147 15.39 9.31 8.57
CA LEU A 147 15.95 8.77 9.80
C LEU A 147 16.01 9.87 10.88
N ILE A 148 15.34 9.62 12.01
CA ILE A 148 15.26 10.58 13.14
C ILE A 148 15.85 10.03 14.44
N GLU A 149 16.75 9.05 14.36
CA GLU A 149 17.34 8.37 15.52
C GLU A 149 17.99 9.32 16.53
N ASP A 150 18.78 10.28 16.08
CA ASP A 150 19.39 11.29 16.95
C ASP A 150 18.35 12.10 17.73
N ALA A 151 17.22 12.41 17.09
CA ALA A 151 16.12 13.15 17.70
C ALA A 151 15.37 12.31 18.74
N VAL A 152 15.18 11.02 18.46
CA VAL A 152 14.58 10.06 19.41
C VAL A 152 15.48 9.89 20.63
N VAL A 153 16.79 9.72 20.43
CA VAL A 153 17.77 9.54 21.51
C VAL A 153 17.93 10.80 22.36
N ALA A 154 18.00 11.98 21.73
CA ALA A 154 18.13 13.25 22.44
C ALA A 154 16.84 13.66 23.16
N GLY A 155 15.70 13.09 22.77
CA GLY A 155 14.40 13.31 23.38
C GLY A 155 13.71 14.61 22.94
N GLN A 156 12.45 14.73 23.35
CA GLN A 156 11.57 15.84 22.99
C GLN A 156 12.12 17.19 23.46
N GLY A 157 11.97 18.22 22.62
CA GLY A 157 12.40 19.59 22.92
C GLY A 157 13.89 19.86 22.71
N SER A 158 14.69 18.82 22.45
CA SER A 158 16.11 18.94 22.09
C SER A 158 16.32 19.70 20.76
N PRO A 159 17.53 20.24 20.53
CA PRO A 159 17.90 20.78 19.22
C PRO A 159 17.76 19.76 18.08
N GLU A 160 18.08 18.49 18.33
CA GLU A 160 17.96 17.37 17.40
C GLU A 160 16.50 17.13 17.01
N TRP A 161 15.60 17.10 18.00
CA TRP A 161 14.15 17.00 17.80
C TRP A 161 13.61 18.13 16.91
N LYS A 162 13.98 19.37 17.23
CA LYS A 162 13.57 20.54 16.44
C LYS A 162 14.08 20.47 15.00
N ARG A 163 15.34 20.05 14.80
CA ARG A 163 15.92 19.85 13.46
C ARG A 163 15.18 18.78 12.66
N ALA A 164 14.86 17.64 13.28
CA ALA A 164 14.10 16.57 12.64
C ALA A 164 12.71 17.04 12.22
N LEU A 165 11.98 17.73 13.11
CA LEU A 165 10.67 18.30 12.79
C LEU A 165 10.72 19.32 11.65
N ILE A 166 11.73 20.18 11.63
CA ILE A 166 11.95 21.14 10.55
C ILE A 166 12.12 20.42 9.22
N LYS A 167 12.96 19.38 9.19
CA LYS A 167 13.21 18.58 7.99
C LYS A 167 11.94 17.87 7.50
N LEU A 168 11.20 17.26 8.41
CA LEU A 168 9.92 16.58 8.11
C LEU A 168 8.88 17.57 7.57
N ALA A 169 8.77 18.75 8.18
CA ALA A 169 7.86 19.80 7.73
C ALA A 169 8.24 20.32 6.34
N ASP A 170 9.53 20.49 6.05
CA ASP A 170 10.01 20.91 4.73
C ASP A 170 9.65 19.88 3.66
N ARG A 171 9.94 18.60 3.94
CA ARG A 171 9.57 17.50 3.05
C ARG A 171 8.06 17.43 2.83
N PHE A 172 7.26 17.59 3.89
CA PHE A 172 5.81 17.64 3.78
C PHE A 172 5.32 18.78 2.88
N ILE A 173 5.79 20.01 3.12
CA ILE A 173 5.40 21.18 2.35
C ILE A 173 5.77 20.99 0.87
N GLU A 174 6.95 20.44 0.60
CA GLU A 174 7.42 20.14 -0.74
C GLU A 174 6.49 19.15 -1.46
N VAL A 175 6.21 17.99 -0.87
CA VAL A 175 5.40 16.95 -1.54
C VAL A 175 3.96 17.41 -1.76
N VAL A 176 3.37 18.15 -0.81
CA VAL A 176 2.01 18.69 -0.96
C VAL A 176 1.97 19.77 -2.02
N THR A 177 2.93 20.69 -2.04
CA THR A 177 2.98 21.76 -3.05
C THR A 177 3.13 21.19 -4.46
N LEU A 178 3.97 20.16 -4.62
CA LEU A 178 4.13 19.46 -5.90
C LEU A 178 2.83 18.78 -6.32
N ALA A 179 2.17 18.06 -5.40
CA ALA A 179 0.90 17.41 -5.67
C ALA A 179 -0.19 18.40 -6.09
N GLU A 180 -0.34 19.52 -5.37
CA GLU A 180 -1.32 20.57 -5.71
C GLU A 180 -1.03 21.21 -7.08
N ALA A 181 0.24 21.48 -7.39
CA ALA A 181 0.62 22.05 -8.68
C ALA A 181 0.31 21.11 -9.85
N GLN A 182 0.55 19.81 -9.66
CA GLN A 182 0.24 18.80 -10.67
C GLN A 182 -1.27 18.60 -10.85
N ALA A 183 -2.03 18.58 -9.76
CA ALA A 183 -3.48 18.50 -9.83
C ALA A 183 -4.08 19.72 -10.54
N ALA A 184 -3.59 20.93 -10.23
CA ALA A 184 -4.00 22.15 -10.93
C ALA A 184 -3.69 22.07 -12.43
N ALA A 185 -2.51 21.55 -12.81
CA ALA A 185 -2.15 21.35 -14.22
C ALA A 185 -3.07 20.34 -14.92
N ALA A 186 -3.40 19.24 -14.25
CA ALA A 186 -4.30 18.21 -14.78
C ALA A 186 -5.72 18.75 -15.02
N ALA A 187 -6.26 19.56 -14.10
CA ALA A 187 -7.57 20.18 -14.28
C ALA A 187 -7.62 21.14 -15.47
N VAL A 188 -6.58 21.96 -15.66
CA VAL A 188 -6.48 22.85 -16.82
C VAL A 188 -6.41 22.05 -18.14
N GLN A 189 -5.73 20.91 -18.15
CA GLN A 189 -5.70 20.03 -19.32
C GLN A 189 -7.07 19.41 -19.61
N ALA A 190 -7.76 18.91 -18.58
CA ALA A 190 -9.09 18.34 -18.72
C ALA A 190 -10.12 19.35 -19.26
N GLU A 191 -10.11 20.60 -18.75
CA GLU A 191 -10.95 21.68 -19.26
C GLU A 191 -10.67 22.00 -20.74
N ALA A 192 -9.40 22.04 -21.14
CA ALA A 192 -9.01 22.28 -22.54
C ALA A 192 -9.42 21.14 -23.48
N GLU A 193 -9.39 19.89 -23.02
CA GLU A 193 -9.85 18.72 -23.77
C GLU A 193 -11.36 18.68 -23.92
N GLU A 194 -12.11 19.02 -22.87
CA GLU A 194 -13.57 19.19 -22.89
C GLU A 194 -14.00 20.27 -23.88
N GLU A 195 -13.36 21.45 -23.85
CA GLU A 195 -13.62 22.53 -24.82
C GLU A 195 -13.30 22.11 -26.26
N ALA A 196 -12.24 21.34 -26.48
CA ALA A 196 -11.88 20.82 -27.80
C ALA A 196 -12.87 19.75 -28.32
N LYS A 197 -13.41 18.89 -27.42
CA LYS A 197 -14.47 17.92 -27.75
C LYS A 197 -15.79 18.63 -28.08
N HIS A 198 -16.16 19.65 -27.30
CA HIS A 198 -17.35 20.47 -27.55
C HIS A 198 -17.25 21.27 -28.87
N ALA A 199 -16.08 21.84 -29.19
CA ALA A 199 -15.86 22.56 -30.44
C ALA A 199 -15.96 21.64 -31.68
N LYS A 200 -15.55 20.37 -31.58
CA LYS A 200 -15.71 19.37 -32.66
C LYS A 200 -17.16 18.90 -32.84
N ALA A 201 -17.97 18.87 -31.77
CA ALA A 201 -19.37 18.44 -31.84
C ALA A 201 -20.33 19.48 -32.45
N VAL A 202 -19.96 20.77 -32.46
CA VAL A 202 -20.82 21.88 -32.93
C VAL A 202 -20.59 22.24 -34.40
N ALA A 203 -19.63 21.63 -35.09
CA ALA A 203 -19.40 21.86 -36.53
C ALA A 203 -20.50 21.16 -37.38
N PRO A 204 -21.31 21.89 -38.16
CA PRO A 204 -22.31 21.27 -39.02
C PRO A 204 -21.64 20.80 -40.32
N GLY A 205 -21.64 19.47 -40.51
CA GLY A 205 -21.52 18.81 -41.81
C GLY A 205 -20.14 18.84 -42.47
N ASN A 206 -19.37 17.77 -42.29
CA ASN A 206 -18.63 17.20 -43.41
C ASN A 206 -18.41 15.69 -43.17
N GLU A 207 -19.13 14.87 -43.92
CA GLU A 207 -18.80 13.45 -44.10
C GLU A 207 -17.47 13.40 -44.87
N GLY A 208 -16.37 13.10 -44.18
CA GLY A 208 -15.09 12.91 -44.86
C GLY A 208 -13.85 13.02 -43.97
N ALA A 209 -13.40 11.85 -43.53
CA ALA A 209 -12.02 11.48 -43.26
C ALA A 209 -11.29 11.97 -41.99
N ALA A 210 -10.52 10.99 -41.49
CA ALA A 210 -9.37 11.05 -40.60
C ALA A 210 -9.69 11.06 -39.09
N GLU A 211 -9.77 9.83 -38.58
CA GLU A 211 -9.23 9.44 -37.27
C GLU A 211 -7.98 10.26 -36.96
N ALA A 212 -8.12 11.21 -36.04
CA ALA A 212 -7.01 11.73 -35.28
C ALA A 212 -7.13 11.09 -33.91
N GLU A 213 -6.57 9.88 -33.79
CA GLU A 213 -6.16 9.31 -32.52
C GLU A 213 -5.28 10.37 -31.83
N ALA A 214 -5.88 11.09 -30.89
CA ALA A 214 -5.10 11.73 -29.86
C ALA A 214 -4.48 10.58 -29.07
N GLU A 215 -3.15 10.59 -28.92
CA GLU A 215 -2.42 9.74 -27.98
C GLU A 215 -2.90 10.08 -26.56
N ALA A 216 -4.12 9.63 -26.22
CA ALA A 216 -4.48 9.36 -24.84
C ALA A 216 -3.55 8.23 -24.39
N ALA A 217 -2.93 8.37 -23.23
CA ALA A 217 -2.31 7.22 -22.59
C ALA A 217 -3.34 6.07 -22.62
N ASP A 218 -2.89 4.90 -23.10
CA ASP A 218 -3.66 3.71 -23.43
C ASP A 218 -4.35 3.12 -22.18
N GLU A 219 -5.30 3.88 -21.60
CA GLU A 219 -6.13 3.47 -20.48
C GLU A 219 -7.31 2.65 -21.03
N PRO A 220 -7.49 1.40 -20.56
CA PRO A 220 -8.49 0.50 -21.13
C PRO A 220 -9.90 1.09 -21.06
N GLY A 221 -10.66 0.96 -22.15
CA GLY A 221 -12.09 1.27 -22.10
C GLY A 221 -12.84 0.36 -21.12
N LEU A 222 -14.08 0.70 -20.75
CA LEU A 222 -14.86 -0.06 -19.75
C LEU A 222 -14.91 -1.57 -20.03
N PHE A 223 -15.14 -1.94 -21.29
CA PHE A 223 -15.23 -3.35 -21.70
C PHE A 223 -13.88 -4.05 -21.65
N GLU A 224 -12.79 -3.39 -22.06
CA GLU A 224 -11.43 -3.92 -22.01
C GLU A 224 -10.97 -4.08 -20.55
N ALA A 225 -11.30 -3.12 -19.69
CA ALA A 225 -11.03 -3.19 -18.25
C ALA A 225 -11.72 -4.40 -17.61
N ILE A 226 -12.98 -4.67 -17.96
CA ILE A 226 -13.71 -5.85 -17.47
C ILE A 226 -13.10 -7.15 -18.03
N GLU A 227 -12.80 -7.22 -19.32
CA GLU A 227 -12.18 -8.40 -19.93
C GLU A 227 -10.80 -8.72 -19.32
N ASN A 228 -9.98 -7.69 -19.11
CA ASN A 228 -8.69 -7.82 -18.44
C ASN A 228 -8.86 -8.32 -17.00
N LEU A 229 -9.83 -7.78 -16.26
CA LEU A 229 -10.11 -8.25 -14.89
C LEU A 229 -10.61 -9.70 -14.88
N GLU A 230 -11.48 -10.12 -15.80
CA GLU A 230 -11.93 -11.52 -15.92
C GLU A 230 -10.77 -12.48 -16.23
N HIS A 231 -9.81 -12.06 -17.05
CA HIS A 231 -8.57 -12.80 -17.26
C HIS A 231 -7.75 -12.88 -15.97
N ASP A 232 -7.55 -11.76 -15.30
CA ASP A 232 -6.76 -11.67 -14.08
C ASP A 232 -7.35 -12.48 -12.90
N PHE A 233 -8.68 -12.54 -12.77
CA PHE A 233 -9.36 -13.40 -11.80
C PHE A 233 -9.06 -14.89 -12.05
N ARG A 234 -8.99 -15.32 -13.32
CA ARG A 234 -8.62 -16.71 -13.65
C ARG A 234 -7.16 -17.00 -13.29
N ASP A 235 -6.25 -16.08 -13.59
CA ASP A 235 -4.84 -16.20 -13.19
C ASP A 235 -4.69 -16.30 -11.66
N MET A 236 -5.38 -15.43 -10.92
CA MET A 236 -5.39 -15.44 -9.46
C MET A 236 -5.94 -16.74 -8.89
N THR A 237 -7.01 -17.28 -9.49
CA THR A 237 -7.57 -18.58 -9.11
C THR A 237 -6.52 -19.68 -9.26
N GLY A 238 -5.81 -19.73 -10.39
CA GLY A 238 -4.73 -20.69 -10.61
C GLY A 238 -3.56 -20.54 -9.63
N LEU A 239 -3.20 -19.31 -9.26
CA LEU A 239 -2.18 -19.05 -8.24
C LEU A 239 -2.62 -19.52 -6.85
N THR A 240 -3.90 -19.34 -6.51
CA THR A 240 -4.48 -19.77 -5.23
C THR A 240 -4.54 -21.29 -5.12
N GLU A 241 -4.96 -21.98 -6.20
CA GLU A 241 -4.93 -23.45 -6.28
C GLU A 241 -3.50 -23.99 -6.15
N LYS A 242 -2.53 -23.36 -6.83
CA LYS A 242 -1.11 -23.70 -6.71
C LYS A 242 -0.61 -23.54 -5.28
N MET A 243 -0.96 -22.44 -4.61
CA MET A 243 -0.61 -22.20 -3.21
C MET A 243 -1.20 -23.29 -2.30
N SER A 244 -2.49 -23.59 -2.45
CA SER A 244 -3.16 -24.66 -1.70
C SER A 244 -2.47 -26.01 -1.90
N GLY A 245 -2.11 -26.36 -3.13
CA GLY A 245 -1.34 -27.57 -3.44
C GLY A 245 0.00 -27.63 -2.70
N LEU A 246 0.80 -26.56 -2.74
CA LEU A 246 2.09 -26.46 -2.03
C LEU A 246 1.94 -26.59 -0.51
N MET A 247 0.84 -26.08 0.04
CA MET A 247 0.56 -26.16 1.48
C MET A 247 0.32 -27.59 1.96
N THR A 248 -0.25 -28.45 1.12
CA THR A 248 -0.43 -29.87 1.45
C THR A 248 0.91 -30.63 1.53
N THR A 249 1.93 -30.18 0.79
CA THR A 249 3.23 -30.88 0.72
C THR A 249 4.23 -30.38 1.76
N VAL A 250 4.08 -29.15 2.26
CA VAL A 250 5.01 -28.50 3.19
C VAL A 250 5.26 -29.26 4.49
N VAL A 251 4.28 -30.05 4.94
CA VAL A 251 4.38 -30.81 6.19
C VAL A 251 5.23 -32.08 6.02
N GLU A 252 5.39 -32.59 4.79
CA GLU A 252 6.07 -33.87 4.57
C GLU A 252 7.57 -33.86 4.91
N PRO A 253 8.37 -32.85 4.52
CA PRO A 253 9.75 -32.77 4.96
C PRO A 253 9.92 -32.86 6.49
N MET A 254 9.01 -32.28 7.26
CA MET A 254 9.04 -32.30 8.73
C MET A 254 8.86 -33.71 9.29
N LYS A 255 8.00 -34.54 8.70
CA LYS A 255 7.79 -35.94 9.12
C LYS A 255 9.01 -36.83 8.88
N THR A 256 9.91 -36.44 7.98
CA THR A 256 11.06 -37.26 7.59
C THR A 256 12.30 -37.12 8.47
N VAL A 257 12.29 -36.23 9.47
CA VAL A 257 13.43 -35.98 10.36
C VAL A 257 13.00 -36.17 11.81
N ASP A 258 13.53 -37.21 12.46
CA ASP A 258 13.30 -37.47 13.87
C ASP A 258 14.20 -36.58 14.76
N PHE A 259 13.58 -35.73 15.57
CA PHE A 259 14.24 -34.86 16.55
C PHE A 259 14.24 -35.43 17.99
N GLY A 260 13.57 -36.56 18.25
CA GLY A 260 13.32 -37.10 19.59
C GLY A 260 14.56 -37.62 20.32
N SER A 261 15.65 -37.90 19.61
CA SER A 261 16.94 -38.27 20.23
C SER A 261 18.11 -37.64 19.47
N ALA A 262 18.68 -36.55 19.99
CA ALA A 262 19.96 -36.04 19.52
C ALA A 262 20.97 -36.18 20.66
N ALA A 263 22.01 -36.98 20.46
CA ALA A 263 23.03 -37.23 21.47
C ALA A 263 24.02 -36.05 21.60
N SER A 264 24.01 -35.11 20.65
CA SER A 264 24.88 -33.92 20.67
C SER A 264 24.35 -32.76 19.83
N ALA A 265 24.85 -31.55 20.10
CA ALA A 265 24.58 -30.36 19.28
C ALA A 265 25.00 -30.53 17.81
N LYS A 266 26.08 -31.29 17.55
CA LYS A 266 26.53 -31.61 16.19
C LYS A 266 25.51 -32.45 15.43
N GLU A 267 24.94 -33.44 16.11
CA GLU A 267 23.91 -34.31 15.53
C GLU A 267 22.61 -33.52 15.27
N MET A 268 22.21 -32.65 16.21
CA MET A 268 21.06 -31.78 16.05
C MET A 268 21.24 -30.80 14.86
N ASN A 269 22.41 -30.19 14.71
CA ASN A 269 22.73 -29.36 13.56
C ASN A 269 22.69 -30.13 12.23
N ALA A 270 23.17 -31.38 12.20
CA ALA A 270 23.06 -32.23 11.01
C ALA A 270 21.61 -32.57 10.67
N LYS A 271 20.75 -32.78 11.68
CA LYS A 271 19.30 -32.98 11.49
C LYS A 271 18.64 -31.72 10.92
N PHE A 272 18.92 -30.54 11.48
CA PHE A 272 18.44 -29.26 10.92
C PHE A 272 18.94 -29.01 9.49
N ALA A 273 20.21 -29.28 9.19
CA ALA A 273 20.75 -29.11 7.84
C ALA A 273 20.03 -29.99 6.80
N ARG A 274 19.71 -31.24 7.16
CA ARG A 274 18.93 -32.14 6.31
C ARG A 274 17.50 -31.65 6.10
N LEU A 275 16.84 -31.19 7.16
CA LEU A 275 15.50 -30.64 7.06
C LEU A 275 15.49 -29.37 6.20
N ALA A 276 16.40 -28.42 6.47
CA ALA A 276 16.54 -27.18 5.71
C ALA A 276 16.71 -27.43 4.21
N LYS A 277 17.56 -28.41 3.84
CA LYS A 277 17.76 -28.80 2.44
C LYS A 277 16.47 -29.34 1.79
N LYS A 278 15.66 -30.11 2.52
CA LYS A 278 14.38 -30.65 2.04
C LYS A 278 13.28 -29.58 1.97
N MET A 279 13.28 -28.61 2.89
CA MET A 279 12.31 -27.51 2.92
C MET A 279 12.59 -26.45 1.83
N THR A 280 13.83 -26.31 1.38
CA THR A 280 14.23 -25.21 0.47
C THR A 280 13.40 -25.14 -0.82
N PRO A 281 13.12 -26.24 -1.56
CA PRO A 281 12.30 -26.19 -2.77
C PRO A 281 10.88 -25.70 -2.50
N ASP A 282 10.19 -26.29 -1.52
CA ASP A 282 8.81 -25.91 -1.16
C ASP A 282 8.75 -24.47 -0.67
N SER A 283 9.73 -24.07 0.14
CA SER A 283 9.86 -22.71 0.64
C SER A 283 10.00 -21.69 -0.50
N ARG A 284 10.85 -21.98 -1.49
CA ARG A 284 10.99 -21.11 -2.68
C ARG A 284 9.71 -21.07 -3.50
N ALA A 285 9.07 -22.21 -3.73
CA ALA A 285 7.84 -22.29 -4.51
C ALA A 285 6.68 -21.51 -3.86
N ILE A 286 6.54 -21.60 -2.54
CA ILE A 286 5.57 -20.79 -1.77
C ILE A 286 5.96 -19.31 -1.84
N GLY A 287 7.24 -18.99 -1.65
CA GLY A 287 7.76 -17.63 -1.78
C GLY A 287 7.43 -16.98 -3.13
N GLU A 288 7.66 -17.70 -4.23
CA GLU A 288 7.39 -17.23 -5.59
C GLU A 288 5.89 -17.12 -5.86
N THR A 289 5.10 -18.12 -5.44
CA THR A 289 3.65 -18.12 -5.66
C THR A 289 2.97 -17.01 -4.86
N GLY A 290 3.39 -16.78 -3.61
CA GLY A 290 2.88 -15.68 -2.78
C GLY A 290 3.20 -14.30 -3.35
N ARG A 291 4.43 -14.09 -3.86
CA ARG A 291 4.78 -12.85 -4.57
C ARG A 291 3.97 -12.66 -5.84
N ALA A 292 3.81 -13.70 -6.64
CA ALA A 292 3.00 -13.62 -7.86
C ALA A 292 1.53 -13.28 -7.55
N LEU A 293 0.97 -13.84 -6.47
CA LEU A 293 -0.38 -13.50 -6.03
C LEU A 293 -0.49 -12.03 -5.63
N ARG A 294 0.49 -11.52 -4.86
CA ARG A 294 0.56 -10.11 -4.45
C ARG A 294 0.66 -9.17 -5.63
N ASP A 295 1.59 -9.43 -6.54
CA ASP A 295 1.79 -8.58 -7.71
C ASP A 295 0.51 -8.52 -8.57
N LYS A 296 -0.18 -9.66 -8.71
CA LYS A 296 -1.47 -9.73 -9.41
C LYS A 296 -2.59 -9.02 -8.63
N ALA A 297 -2.71 -9.24 -7.33
CA ALA A 297 -3.72 -8.61 -6.49
C ALA A 297 -3.58 -7.08 -6.48
N ASN A 298 -2.36 -6.55 -6.38
CA ASN A 298 -2.12 -5.10 -6.43
C ASN A 298 -2.44 -4.51 -7.81
N ALA A 299 -2.08 -5.20 -8.90
CA ALA A 299 -2.45 -4.77 -10.24
C ALA A 299 -3.98 -4.74 -10.44
N MET A 300 -4.67 -5.78 -9.98
CA MET A 300 -6.13 -5.84 -10.03
C MET A 300 -6.80 -4.80 -9.15
N ASP A 301 -6.27 -4.50 -7.96
CA ASP A 301 -6.80 -3.45 -7.08
C ASP A 301 -6.76 -2.08 -7.75
N VAL A 302 -5.66 -1.78 -8.46
CA VAL A 302 -5.55 -0.56 -9.27
C VAL A 302 -6.61 -0.54 -10.38
N SER A 303 -6.76 -1.63 -11.14
CA SER A 303 -7.75 -1.75 -12.21
C SER A 303 -9.20 -1.65 -11.71
N ILE A 304 -9.50 -2.26 -10.55
CA ILE A 304 -10.82 -2.18 -9.91
C ILE A 304 -11.12 -0.75 -9.46
N ARG A 305 -10.15 -0.04 -8.88
CA ARG A 305 -10.33 1.37 -8.50
C ARG A 305 -10.58 2.26 -9.72
N HIS A 306 -9.87 2.01 -10.81
CA HIS A 306 -10.12 2.69 -12.08
C HIS A 306 -11.54 2.41 -12.60
N LEU A 307 -11.98 1.15 -12.60
CA LEU A 307 -13.34 0.76 -12.99
C LEU A 307 -14.42 1.43 -12.13
N VAL A 308 -14.22 1.49 -10.82
CA VAL A 308 -15.12 2.17 -9.87
C VAL A 308 -15.20 3.67 -10.17
N ARG A 309 -14.08 4.31 -10.52
CA ARG A 309 -14.06 5.73 -10.90
C ARG A 309 -14.87 5.96 -12.17
N MET A 310 -14.63 5.19 -13.23
CA MET A 310 -15.39 5.29 -14.48
C MET A 310 -16.89 5.13 -14.26
N ALA A 311 -17.29 4.20 -13.38
CA ALA A 311 -18.68 3.96 -13.03
C ALA A 311 -19.33 5.17 -12.33
N LYS A 312 -18.62 5.79 -11.37
CA LYS A 312 -19.10 6.99 -10.66
C LYS A 312 -19.26 8.20 -11.59
N ASP A 313 -18.45 8.30 -12.64
CA ASP A 313 -18.50 9.43 -13.58
C ASP A 313 -19.67 9.36 -14.58
N HIS A 314 -20.24 8.18 -14.83
CA HIS A 314 -21.23 7.98 -15.91
C HIS A 314 -22.67 7.72 -15.42
N GLU A 315 -22.87 7.39 -14.13
CA GLU A 315 -24.15 7.03 -13.48
C GLU A 315 -25.04 6.01 -14.26
N GLY A 316 -26.08 5.47 -13.61
CA GLY A 316 -27.09 4.64 -14.30
C GLY A 316 -26.62 3.23 -14.71
N PRO A 317 -26.89 2.75 -15.94
CA PRO A 317 -26.66 1.35 -16.31
C PRO A 317 -25.21 0.86 -16.19
N ILE A 318 -24.24 1.76 -16.34
CA ILE A 318 -22.81 1.45 -16.19
C ILE A 318 -22.49 1.15 -14.72
N GLU A 319 -22.96 2.00 -13.80
CA GLU A 319 -22.77 1.79 -12.36
C GLU A 319 -23.42 0.48 -11.89
N GLU A 320 -24.63 0.18 -12.34
CA GLU A 320 -25.33 -1.06 -12.01
C GLU A 320 -24.56 -2.31 -12.52
N GLY A 321 -24.02 -2.25 -13.75
CA GLY A 321 -23.20 -3.31 -14.32
C GLY A 321 -21.92 -3.56 -13.51
N VAL A 322 -21.19 -2.51 -13.15
CA VAL A 322 -19.98 -2.60 -12.32
C VAL A 322 -20.31 -3.11 -10.92
N ARG A 323 -21.42 -2.66 -10.32
CA ARG A 323 -21.90 -3.15 -9.02
C ARG A 323 -22.18 -4.65 -9.05
N GLY A 324 -22.82 -5.14 -10.11
CA GLY A 324 -23.07 -6.56 -10.33
C GLY A 324 -21.78 -7.36 -10.47
N PHE A 325 -20.82 -6.86 -11.26
CA PHE A 325 -19.51 -7.48 -11.44
C PHE A 325 -18.76 -7.62 -10.10
N LEU A 326 -18.65 -6.54 -9.33
CA LEU A 326 -17.98 -6.53 -8.02
C LEU A 326 -18.68 -7.43 -7.00
N GLY A 327 -20.02 -7.51 -7.02
CA GLY A 327 -20.78 -8.44 -6.20
C GLY A 327 -20.49 -9.91 -6.54
N GLY A 328 -20.36 -10.22 -7.84
CA GLY A 328 -19.96 -11.55 -8.31
C GLY A 328 -18.54 -11.91 -7.88
N ALA A 329 -17.58 -10.99 -8.06
CA ALA A 329 -16.20 -11.17 -7.64
C ALA A 329 -16.09 -11.42 -6.12
N LYS A 330 -16.74 -10.59 -5.29
CA LYS A 330 -16.77 -10.75 -3.83
C LYS A 330 -17.31 -12.12 -3.40
N THR A 331 -18.38 -12.57 -4.05
CA THR A 331 -18.97 -13.89 -3.77
C THR A 331 -18.01 -15.02 -4.16
N SER A 332 -17.32 -14.90 -5.30
CA SER A 332 -16.37 -15.91 -5.76
C SER A 332 -15.12 -16.02 -4.87
N LEU A 333 -14.79 -14.95 -4.14
CA LEU A 333 -13.62 -14.86 -3.26
C LEU A 333 -13.96 -15.16 -1.80
N ALA A 334 -15.23 -15.43 -1.50
CA ALA A 334 -15.67 -15.83 -0.17
C ALA A 334 -14.93 -17.12 0.28
N GLY A 335 -14.40 -17.12 1.51
CA GLY A 335 -13.64 -18.24 2.07
C GLY A 335 -12.12 -18.16 1.87
N THR A 336 -11.60 -17.17 1.15
CA THR A 336 -10.15 -16.91 1.10
C THR A 336 -9.59 -16.43 2.45
N GLU A 337 -10.42 -15.85 3.33
CA GLU A 337 -10.03 -15.45 4.69
C GLU A 337 -9.57 -16.65 5.52
N ASP A 338 -10.33 -17.75 5.47
CA ASP A 338 -10.00 -18.98 6.19
C ASP A 338 -8.61 -19.51 5.79
N VAL A 339 -8.25 -19.34 4.52
CA VAL A 339 -6.93 -19.74 3.99
C VAL A 339 -5.83 -18.80 4.51
N ALA A 340 -6.09 -17.49 4.56
CA ALA A 340 -5.16 -16.52 5.13
C ALA A 340 -4.95 -16.73 6.65
N ASP A 341 -5.99 -17.04 7.40
CA ASP A 341 -5.88 -17.36 8.82
C ASP A 341 -5.05 -18.64 9.05
N MET A 342 -5.25 -19.66 8.20
CA MET A 342 -4.42 -20.87 8.23
C MET A 342 -2.94 -20.57 7.93
N MET A 343 -2.68 -19.68 6.97
CA MET A 343 -1.35 -19.20 6.62
C MET A 343 -0.67 -18.47 7.78
N ASP A 344 -1.37 -17.57 8.47
CA ASP A 344 -0.87 -16.84 9.64
C ASP A 344 -0.56 -17.82 10.80
N GLY A 345 -1.38 -18.87 10.96
CA GLY A 345 -1.10 -19.99 11.86
C GLY A 345 0.18 -20.75 11.52
N LEU A 346 0.44 -20.99 10.22
CA LEU A 346 1.68 -21.64 9.77
C LEU A 346 2.90 -20.78 10.10
N LEU A 347 2.86 -19.48 9.85
CA LEU A 347 3.94 -18.54 10.22
C LEU A 347 4.31 -18.66 11.69
N THR A 348 3.30 -18.67 12.56
CA THR A 348 3.50 -18.82 14.01
C THR A 348 4.18 -20.15 14.36
N SER A 349 3.79 -21.23 13.70
CA SER A 349 4.35 -22.58 13.94
C SER A 349 5.82 -22.72 13.51
N MET A 350 6.28 -21.89 12.57
CA MET A 350 7.66 -21.94 12.04
C MET A 350 8.67 -21.24 12.97
N ALA A 351 8.23 -20.27 13.76
CA ALA A 351 9.10 -19.40 14.56
C ALA A 351 10.06 -20.16 15.50
N PRO A 352 9.66 -21.24 16.22
CA PRO A 352 10.59 -22.00 17.06
C PRO A 352 11.76 -22.62 16.29
N ALA A 353 11.50 -23.13 15.07
CA ALA A 353 12.53 -23.76 14.25
C ALA A 353 13.54 -22.71 13.71
N GLU A 354 13.06 -21.52 13.35
CA GLU A 354 13.90 -20.40 12.91
C GLU A 354 14.73 -19.80 14.04
N ALA A 355 14.20 -19.80 15.26
CA ALA A 355 14.93 -19.39 16.46
C ALA A 355 16.04 -20.40 16.79
N ALA A 356 15.76 -21.69 16.66
CA ALA A 356 16.70 -22.77 16.99
C ALA A 356 17.87 -22.92 16.00
N SER A 357 17.70 -22.53 14.72
CA SER A 357 18.72 -22.76 13.69
C SER A 357 18.78 -21.68 12.61
N SER A 358 19.97 -21.12 12.39
CA SER A 358 20.23 -20.19 11.30
C SER A 358 20.06 -20.81 9.91
N LEU A 359 20.29 -22.13 9.78
CA LEU A 359 20.06 -22.88 8.54
C LEU A 359 18.56 -22.96 8.23
N MET A 360 17.73 -23.23 9.25
CA MET A 360 16.28 -23.25 9.08
C MET A 360 15.77 -21.86 8.76
N ARG A 361 16.22 -20.83 9.47
CA ARG A 361 15.87 -19.44 9.17
C ARG A 361 16.17 -19.05 7.73
N THR A 362 17.35 -19.43 7.22
CA THR A 362 17.72 -19.17 5.83
C THR A 362 16.84 -19.95 4.85
N ALA A 363 16.56 -21.22 5.14
CA ALA A 363 15.76 -22.07 4.26
C ALA A 363 14.27 -21.70 4.24
N LEU A 364 13.72 -21.21 5.36
CA LEU A 364 12.31 -20.87 5.51
C LEU A 364 11.98 -19.42 5.17
N LYS A 365 12.99 -18.54 5.07
CA LYS A 365 12.79 -17.13 4.72
C LYS A 365 11.90 -16.93 3.47
N PRO A 366 12.12 -17.61 2.32
CA PRO A 366 11.26 -17.45 1.16
C PRO A 366 9.79 -17.81 1.42
N MET A 367 9.53 -18.91 2.15
CA MET A 367 8.20 -19.33 2.55
C MET A 367 7.53 -18.27 3.41
N ARG A 368 8.22 -17.80 4.45
CA ARG A 368 7.72 -16.77 5.37
C ARG A 368 7.30 -15.52 4.62
N THR A 369 8.16 -15.04 3.72
CA THR A 369 7.84 -13.90 2.85
C THR A 369 6.63 -14.20 1.96
N GLY A 370 6.60 -15.37 1.31
CA GLY A 370 5.48 -15.75 0.43
C GLY A 370 4.15 -15.82 1.16
N ILE A 371 4.15 -16.31 2.40
CA ILE A 371 2.95 -16.35 3.23
C ILE A 371 2.49 -14.93 3.60
N VAL A 372 3.40 -14.05 4.03
CA VAL A 372 3.05 -12.65 4.32
C VAL A 372 2.46 -11.97 3.07
N ALA A 373 3.11 -12.15 1.90
CA ALA A 373 2.61 -11.63 0.63
C ALA A 373 1.22 -12.18 0.27
N PHE A 374 0.96 -13.47 0.54
CA PHE A 374 -0.35 -14.08 0.36
C PHE A 374 -1.40 -13.44 1.29
N SER A 375 -1.12 -13.35 2.58
CA SER A 375 -2.03 -12.76 3.57
C SER A 375 -2.34 -11.30 3.22
N ASP A 376 -1.35 -10.51 2.81
CA ASP A 376 -1.53 -9.14 2.33
C ASP A 376 -2.43 -9.08 1.09
N SER A 377 -2.25 -10.00 0.14
CA SER A 377 -3.08 -10.10 -1.07
C SER A 377 -4.54 -10.35 -0.73
N VAL A 378 -4.81 -11.31 0.17
CA VAL A 378 -6.17 -11.63 0.60
C VAL A 378 -6.82 -10.40 1.26
N ARG A 379 -6.07 -9.65 2.09
CA ARG A 379 -6.57 -8.41 2.70
C ARG A 379 -6.98 -7.37 1.67
N VAL A 380 -6.21 -7.19 0.60
CA VAL A 380 -6.57 -6.30 -0.52
C VAL A 380 -7.83 -6.79 -1.22
N ILE A 381 -7.88 -8.08 -1.55
CA ILE A 381 -8.98 -8.73 -2.28
C ILE A 381 -10.32 -8.61 -1.52
N HIS A 382 -10.32 -8.75 -0.18
CA HIS A 382 -11.56 -8.65 0.62
C HIS A 382 -12.22 -7.28 0.61
N LYS A 383 -11.48 -6.25 0.18
CA LYS A 383 -12.01 -4.90 0.02
C LYS A 383 -12.74 -4.73 -1.31
N TRP A 384 -12.64 -5.70 -2.21
CA TRP A 384 -13.35 -5.67 -3.49
C TRP A 384 -14.81 -6.05 -3.29
N GLY A 385 -15.68 -5.10 -3.58
CA GLY A 385 -17.11 -5.29 -3.41
C GLY A 385 -17.92 -4.11 -3.92
N PRO A 386 -19.24 -4.28 -4.01
CA PRO A 386 -20.14 -3.22 -4.43
C PRO A 386 -20.08 -1.99 -3.52
N GLU A 387 -19.60 -2.16 -2.28
CA GLU A 387 -19.43 -1.06 -1.31
C GLU A 387 -18.39 -0.01 -1.76
N LEU A 388 -17.54 -0.32 -2.76
CA LEU A 388 -16.62 0.65 -3.35
C LEU A 388 -17.33 1.74 -4.17
N LEU A 389 -18.54 1.45 -4.64
CA LEU A 389 -19.37 2.40 -5.40
C LEU A 389 -20.18 3.33 -4.49
N ASP A 390 -20.32 2.98 -3.22
CA ASP A 390 -20.94 3.85 -2.21
C ASP A 390 -19.98 5.00 -1.83
#